data_AF-A0A1I4ZUF2-F1
#
_entry.id   AF-A0A1I4ZUF2-F1
#
_cell.length_a   1.000
_cell.length_b   1.000
_cell.length_c   1.000
_cell.angle_alpha   90.00
_cell.angle_beta   90.00
_cell.angle_gamma   90.00
#
_symmetry.space_group_name_H-M   'P 1'
#
loop_
_entity.id
_entity.type
_entity.pdbx_description
1 polymer ?
#
loop_
_entity_poly.entity_id
_entity_poly.type
_entity_poly.pdbx_seq_one_letter_code
_entity_poly.pdbx_strand_id
1 'polypeptide(L)'
;MQPNPQTRQSPAGTGRRVEQHHQSVRDRTKQTSSRPADPIPALLARLDRVRQYGNGWRADCPVGHSSRGTLAIRVGDDGRVLMRCHACIDVHPVLDALGMELADLFPARMEASAWSPRERREAVTMADWRAALSVLGTEATVIEVAAAAIGRGDMLDDGDIERVHLAAQRIHGAREVLA
;
A
#
# COMPACT_ATOMS: atom_id res chain seq x y z
N MET A 1 -31.15 64.88 38.10
CA MET A 1 -30.12 63.90 37.70
C MET A 1 -30.48 63.38 36.32
N GLN A 2 -29.82 63.90 35.29
CA GLN A 2 -30.04 63.51 33.90
C GLN A 2 -29.03 62.42 33.51
N PRO A 3 -29.41 61.37 32.75
CA PRO A 3 -28.46 60.50 32.09
C PRO A 3 -28.14 61.04 30.69
N ASN A 4 -26.85 61.11 30.35
CA ASN A 4 -26.34 61.37 28.99
C ASN A 4 -25.63 60.09 28.48
N PRO A 5 -25.82 59.66 27.22
CA PRO A 5 -25.28 58.42 26.69
C PRO A 5 -23.94 58.66 25.99
N GLN A 6 -22.93 57.85 26.32
CA GLN A 6 -21.73 57.75 25.50
C GLN A 6 -21.26 56.29 25.41
N THR A 7 -21.50 55.76 24.22
CA THR A 7 -20.71 54.77 23.50
C THR A 7 -19.24 54.74 23.93
N ARG A 8 -18.75 53.55 24.34
CA ARG A 8 -17.33 53.22 24.28
C ARG A 8 -17.13 52.02 23.37
N GLN A 9 -16.31 52.28 22.37
CA GLN A 9 -15.85 51.40 21.31
C GLN A 9 -14.91 50.33 21.89
N SER A 10 -15.09 49.07 21.47
CA SER A 10 -14.14 47.99 21.73
C SER A 10 -12.91 48.13 20.82
N PRO A 11 -11.68 47.92 21.33
CA PRO A 11 -10.50 47.94 20.49
C PRO A 11 -10.39 46.65 19.68
N ALA A 12 -9.95 46.82 18.43
CA ALA A 12 -9.56 45.75 17.53
C ALA A 12 -8.28 45.05 18.01
N GLY A 13 -8.32 43.73 18.05
CA GLY A 13 -7.19 42.82 18.27
C GLY A 13 -7.75 41.41 18.46
N THR A 14 -7.28 40.32 17.88
CA THR A 14 -5.97 40.07 17.28
C THR A 14 -6.13 38.81 16.41
N GLY A 15 -6.33 38.96 15.09
CA GLY A 15 -6.46 37.84 14.14
C GLY A 15 -5.12 37.22 13.75
N ARG A 16 -4.22 36.95 14.70
CA ARG A 16 -2.81 36.60 14.41
C ARG A 16 -2.40 35.15 14.68
N ARG A 17 -3.36 34.26 14.99
CA ARG A 17 -3.04 32.87 15.40
C ARG A 17 -3.22 31.79 14.32
N VAL A 18 -3.91 32.10 13.21
CA VAL A 18 -4.18 31.10 12.14
C VAL A 18 -3.15 31.15 11.01
N GLU A 19 -2.49 32.29 10.79
CA GLU A 19 -1.49 32.45 9.72
C GLU A 19 -0.16 31.73 10.00
N GLN A 20 0.21 31.55 11.27
CA GLN A 20 1.49 30.96 11.65
C GLN A 20 1.61 29.46 11.32
N HIS A 21 0.48 28.73 11.17
CA HIS A 21 0.50 27.31 10.81
C HIS A 21 0.79 27.09 9.32
N HIS A 22 0.39 28.03 8.44
CA HIS A 22 0.58 27.89 7.00
C HIS A 22 1.98 28.33 6.52
N GLN A 23 2.71 29.12 7.31
CA GLN A 23 4.09 29.51 6.99
C GLN A 23 5.08 28.33 7.12
N SER A 24 4.89 27.45 8.11
CA SER A 24 5.76 26.28 8.33
C SER A 24 5.68 25.22 7.22
N VAL A 25 4.58 25.19 6.46
CA VAL A 25 4.39 24.25 5.33
C VAL A 25 5.17 24.73 4.10
N ARG A 26 5.32 26.05 3.93
CA ARG A 26 5.96 26.65 2.75
C ARG A 26 7.49 26.66 2.82
N ASP A 27 8.08 26.65 4.01
CA ASP A 27 9.53 26.56 4.18
C ASP A 27 10.08 25.13 4.01
N ARG A 28 9.25 24.10 4.20
CA ARG A 28 9.66 22.69 3.99
C ARG A 28 9.81 22.32 2.51
N THR A 29 9.16 23.06 1.62
CA THR A 29 9.30 22.91 0.15
C THR A 29 10.65 23.38 -0.40
N LYS A 30 11.52 24.00 0.40
CA LYS A 30 12.87 24.43 -0.01
C LYS A 30 14.00 23.53 0.49
N GLN A 31 13.69 22.48 1.27
CA GLN A 31 14.68 21.48 1.65
C GLN A 31 14.57 20.29 0.70
N THR A 32 15.07 20.48 -0.51
CA THR A 32 15.51 19.40 -1.40
C THR A 32 16.70 18.68 -0.76
N SER A 33 16.46 17.93 0.32
CA SER A 33 17.34 16.82 0.65
C SER A 33 17.17 15.78 -0.47
N SER A 34 18.24 15.55 -1.24
CA SER A 34 18.31 14.49 -2.23
C SER A 34 17.87 13.17 -1.60
N ARG A 35 16.63 12.73 -1.86
CA ARG A 35 16.19 11.40 -1.44
C ARG A 35 17.13 10.38 -2.09
N PRO A 36 17.68 9.43 -1.33
CA PRO A 36 18.54 8.41 -1.90
C PRO A 36 17.77 7.66 -3.00
N ALA A 37 18.45 7.36 -4.12
CA ALA A 37 17.86 6.63 -5.22
C ALA A 37 17.43 5.21 -4.79
N ASP A 38 18.11 4.63 -3.80
CA ASP A 38 17.76 3.36 -3.16
C ASP A 38 17.40 3.59 -1.67
N PRO A 39 16.14 3.35 -1.27
CA PRO A 39 15.69 3.51 0.12
C PRO A 39 16.22 2.42 1.09
N ILE A 40 16.70 1.27 0.59
CA ILE A 40 17.04 0.12 1.43
C ILE A 40 18.24 0.37 2.35
N PRO A 41 19.40 0.86 1.89
CA PRO A 41 20.55 1.05 2.77
C PRO A 41 20.24 1.98 3.95
N ALA A 42 19.47 3.04 3.70
CA ALA A 42 19.05 3.99 4.73
C ALA A 42 18.10 3.33 5.74
N LEU A 43 17.16 2.51 5.30
CA LEU A 43 16.23 1.81 6.18
C LEU A 43 16.96 0.78 7.05
N LEU A 44 17.78 -0.09 6.45
CA LEU A 44 18.45 -1.17 7.18
C LEU A 44 19.43 -0.63 8.22
N ALA A 45 20.06 0.52 7.99
CA ALA A 45 20.96 1.17 8.94
C ALA A 45 20.26 1.64 10.23
N ARG A 46 18.93 1.77 10.23
CA ARG A 46 18.12 2.21 11.38
C ARG A 46 17.52 1.04 12.18
N LEU A 47 17.76 -0.19 11.73
CA LEU A 47 17.11 -1.39 12.26
C LEU A 47 18.10 -2.27 13.01
N ASP A 48 17.59 -2.90 14.07
CA ASP A 48 18.35 -3.86 14.86
C ASP A 48 18.17 -5.30 14.36
N ARG A 49 19.25 -6.09 14.52
CA ARG A 49 19.29 -7.53 14.19
C ARG A 49 18.86 -7.87 12.77
N VAL A 50 19.22 -7.01 11.83
CA VAL A 50 18.98 -7.22 10.40
C VAL A 50 19.69 -8.50 9.94
N ARG A 51 18.94 -9.41 9.32
CA ARG A 51 19.46 -10.60 8.65
C ARG A 51 18.79 -10.81 7.30
N GLN A 52 19.53 -11.32 6.33
CA GLN A 52 18.95 -11.73 5.05
C GLN A 52 18.00 -12.92 5.23
N TYR A 53 16.92 -12.94 4.45
CA TYR A 53 15.92 -13.99 4.43
C TYR A 53 15.28 -14.07 3.05
N GLY A 54 15.68 -15.06 2.24
CA GLY A 54 15.26 -15.18 0.85
C GLY A 54 15.67 -13.95 0.03
N ASN A 55 14.72 -13.34 -0.68
CA ASN A 55 14.91 -12.13 -1.46
C ASN A 55 14.70 -10.82 -0.66
N GLY A 56 14.85 -10.87 0.66
CA GLY A 56 14.68 -9.69 1.51
C GLY A 56 15.36 -9.84 2.87
N TRP A 57 14.80 -9.15 3.88
CA TRP A 57 15.38 -9.05 5.21
C TRP A 57 14.35 -9.31 6.31
N ARG A 58 14.86 -9.76 7.44
CA ARG A 58 14.17 -9.79 8.74
C ARG A 58 14.90 -8.89 9.72
N ALA A 59 14.16 -8.14 10.53
CA ALA A 59 14.69 -7.28 11.58
C ALA A 59 13.78 -7.31 12.82
N ASP A 60 14.30 -6.83 13.95
CA ASP A 60 13.46 -6.58 15.12
C ASP A 60 12.60 -5.33 14.89
N CYS A 61 11.35 -5.37 15.35
CA CYS A 61 10.44 -4.23 15.23
C CYS A 61 10.78 -3.18 16.31
N PRO A 62 10.97 -1.90 15.94
CA PRO A 62 11.31 -0.83 16.88
C PRO A 62 10.17 -0.45 17.83
N VAL A 63 8.92 -0.84 17.53
CA VAL A 63 7.74 -0.56 18.37
C VAL A 63 7.74 -1.37 19.68
N GLY A 64 8.64 -2.36 19.81
CA GLY A 64 8.85 -3.09 21.05
C GLY A 64 7.71 -4.07 21.37
N HIS A 65 7.86 -5.30 20.91
CA HIS A 65 7.00 -6.42 21.31
C HIS A 65 7.86 -7.65 21.62
N SER A 66 7.31 -8.64 22.32
CA SER A 66 8.06 -9.76 22.90
C SER A 66 8.80 -10.65 21.89
N SER A 67 8.32 -10.73 20.64
CA SER A 67 8.92 -11.56 19.59
C SER A 67 10.01 -10.81 18.79
N ARG A 68 11.07 -11.53 18.42
CA ARG A 68 12.20 -11.05 17.60
C ARG A 68 12.01 -11.38 16.13
N GLY A 69 12.62 -10.60 15.23
CA GLY A 69 12.63 -10.84 13.79
C GLY A 69 11.25 -10.73 13.12
N THR A 70 10.32 -10.00 13.73
CA THR A 70 8.93 -9.90 13.26
C THR A 70 8.75 -8.98 12.05
N LEU A 71 9.71 -8.07 11.82
CA LEU A 71 9.66 -7.14 10.72
C LEU A 71 10.19 -7.82 9.46
N ALA A 72 9.32 -7.98 8.46
CA ALA A 72 9.68 -8.43 7.12
C ALA A 72 9.88 -7.22 6.21
N ILE A 73 10.96 -7.22 5.44
CA ILE A 73 11.32 -6.16 4.50
C ILE A 73 11.69 -6.80 3.16
N ARG A 74 11.14 -6.31 2.06
CA ARG A 74 11.47 -6.72 0.69
C ARG A 74 11.43 -5.53 -0.25
N VAL A 75 12.09 -5.66 -1.39
CA VAL A 75 11.95 -4.71 -2.51
C VAL A 75 11.01 -5.32 -3.52
N GLY A 76 9.99 -4.57 -3.92
CA GLY A 76 9.12 -4.93 -5.04
C GLY A 76 9.81 -4.69 -6.38
N ASP A 77 9.28 -5.28 -7.45
CA ASP A 77 9.87 -5.18 -8.79
C ASP A 77 9.94 -3.73 -9.32
N ASP A 78 9.16 -2.83 -8.73
CA ASP A 78 9.13 -1.40 -9.03
C ASP A 78 10.01 -0.54 -8.09
N GLY A 79 10.88 -1.19 -7.31
CA GLY A 79 11.86 -0.54 -6.44
C GLY A 79 11.29 -0.03 -5.11
N ARG A 80 10.00 -0.22 -4.84
CA ARG A 80 9.40 0.17 -3.54
C ARG A 80 9.77 -0.81 -2.45
N VAL A 81 9.95 -0.30 -1.24
CA VAL A 81 10.15 -1.12 -0.04
C VAL A 81 8.79 -1.59 0.47
N LEU A 82 8.60 -2.89 0.46
CA LEU A 82 7.49 -3.58 1.10
C LEU A 82 7.90 -3.94 2.53
N MET A 83 7.17 -3.43 3.52
CA MET A 83 7.44 -3.67 4.92
C MET A 83 6.18 -4.15 5.64
N ARG A 84 6.31 -5.24 6.40
CA ARG A 84 5.23 -5.78 7.24
C ARG A 84 5.79 -6.30 8.55
N CYS A 85 5.31 -5.78 9.66
CA CYS A 85 5.48 -6.44 10.95
C CYS A 85 4.37 -7.47 11.16
N HIS A 86 4.72 -8.69 11.56
CA HIS A 86 3.71 -9.73 11.85
C HIS A 86 3.07 -9.57 13.23
N ALA A 87 3.61 -8.71 14.09
CA ALA A 87 3.08 -8.44 15.43
C ALA A 87 2.37 -7.08 15.54
N CYS A 88 2.58 -6.15 14.59
CA CYS A 88 1.84 -4.89 14.52
C CYS A 88 0.70 -5.00 13.51
N ILE A 89 -0.38 -4.26 13.75
CA ILE A 89 -1.50 -4.16 12.79
C ILE A 89 -1.13 -3.21 11.65
N ASP A 90 -0.40 -2.13 11.97
CA ASP A 90 -0.08 -1.01 11.09
C ASP A 90 1.45 -0.77 10.99
N VAL A 91 1.87 -0.17 9.87
CA VAL A 91 3.26 0.19 9.54
C VAL A 91 3.62 1.59 10.04
N HIS A 92 2.65 2.50 10.21
CA HIS A 92 2.92 3.88 10.65
C HIS A 92 3.71 3.95 11.98
N PRO A 93 3.35 3.21 13.05
CA PRO A 93 4.12 3.23 14.29
C PRO A 93 5.57 2.75 14.12
N VAL A 94 5.82 1.84 13.16
CA VAL A 94 7.16 1.37 12.83
C VAL A 94 7.98 2.49 12.18
N LEU A 95 7.38 3.20 11.22
CA LEU A 95 8.02 4.32 10.54
C LEU A 95 8.31 5.48 11.49
N ASP A 96 7.36 5.82 12.36
CA ASP A 96 7.52 6.88 13.37
C ASP A 96 8.68 6.57 14.32
N ALA A 97 8.79 5.31 14.78
CA ALA A 97 9.89 4.87 15.64
C ALA A 97 11.26 4.90 14.94
N LEU A 98 11.29 4.81 13.60
CA LEU A 98 12.51 4.94 12.79
C LEU A 98 12.81 6.39 12.37
N GLY A 99 11.91 7.33 12.67
CA GLY A 99 12.00 8.71 12.18
C GLY A 99 11.94 8.81 10.65
N MET A 100 11.15 7.93 10.03
CA MET A 100 10.96 7.87 8.57
C MET A 100 9.53 8.22 8.21
N GLU A 101 9.33 8.80 7.03
CA GLU A 101 8.00 8.98 6.47
C GLU A 101 7.65 7.82 5.53
N LEU A 102 6.35 7.61 5.29
CA LEU A 102 5.89 6.61 4.31
C LEU A 102 6.53 6.83 2.93
N ALA A 103 6.73 8.09 2.53
CA ALA A 103 7.35 8.46 1.26
C ALA A 103 8.82 8.03 1.14
N ASP A 104 9.51 7.74 2.25
CA ASP A 104 10.90 7.27 2.23
C ASP A 104 11.01 5.76 1.94
N LEU A 105 9.89 5.04 1.91
CA LEU A 105 9.82 3.64 1.43
C LEU A 105 9.75 3.54 -0.09
N PHE A 106 9.62 4.66 -0.78
CA PHE A 106 9.50 4.71 -2.23
C PHE A 106 10.80 5.26 -2.80
N PRO A 107 11.25 4.77 -3.98
CA PRO A 107 12.36 5.40 -4.67
C PRO A 107 12.04 6.88 -4.90
N ALA A 108 13.06 7.75 -4.82
CA ALA A 108 12.91 9.15 -5.16
C ALA A 108 12.17 9.25 -6.49
N ARG A 109 11.03 9.97 -6.51
CA ARG A 109 10.06 10.00 -7.61
C ARG A 109 10.80 9.81 -8.92
N MET A 110 10.74 8.59 -9.48
CA MET A 110 11.15 8.39 -10.86
C MET A 110 10.38 9.46 -11.61
N GLU A 111 11.12 10.35 -12.28
CA GLU A 111 10.61 11.36 -13.22
C GLU A 111 9.25 10.90 -13.71
N ALA A 112 8.20 11.65 -13.37
CA ALA A 112 6.84 11.23 -13.65
C ALA A 112 6.74 10.98 -15.17
N SER A 113 6.86 9.71 -15.59
CA SER A 113 7.11 9.21 -16.96
C SER A 113 8.53 8.73 -17.35
N ALA A 114 9.20 7.89 -16.56
CA ALA A 114 10.17 6.95 -17.19
C ALA A 114 9.48 6.07 -18.25
N TRP A 115 8.17 5.84 -18.11
CA TRP A 115 7.34 5.11 -19.07
C TRP A 115 6.51 6.08 -19.92
N SER A 116 6.60 5.91 -21.23
CA SER A 116 5.71 6.49 -22.21
C SER A 116 4.25 6.10 -21.94
N PRO A 117 3.26 6.88 -22.43
CA PRO A 117 1.86 6.51 -22.35
C PRO A 117 1.56 5.11 -22.90
N ARG A 118 2.33 4.65 -23.89
CA ARG A 118 2.24 3.30 -24.45
C ARG A 118 2.68 2.24 -23.45
N GLU A 119 3.87 2.37 -22.88
CA GLU A 119 4.40 1.43 -21.88
C GLU A 119 3.48 1.32 -20.65
N ARG A 120 2.85 2.42 -20.24
CA ARG A 120 1.84 2.37 -19.16
C ARG A 120 0.61 1.56 -19.53
N ARG A 121 0.08 1.76 -20.74
CA ARG A 121 -1.08 0.99 -21.23
C ARG A 121 -0.73 -0.49 -21.32
N GLU A 122 0.43 -0.81 -21.88
CA GLU A 122 0.93 -2.18 -21.97
C GLU A 122 1.10 -2.80 -20.58
N ALA A 123 1.64 -2.08 -19.60
CA ALA A 123 1.76 -2.58 -18.24
C ALA A 123 0.40 -2.84 -17.56
N VAL A 124 -0.59 -1.97 -17.78
CA VAL A 124 -1.96 -2.18 -17.29
C VAL A 124 -2.58 -3.41 -17.97
N THR A 125 -2.52 -3.52 -19.29
CA THR A 125 -2.99 -4.69 -20.03
C THR A 125 -2.33 -5.98 -19.53
N MET A 126 -1.01 -5.97 -19.32
CA MET A 126 -0.29 -7.12 -18.79
C MET A 126 -0.73 -7.47 -17.36
N ALA A 127 -1.03 -6.48 -16.51
CA ALA A 127 -1.56 -6.72 -15.18
C ALA A 127 -2.96 -7.34 -15.23
N ASP A 128 -3.84 -6.81 -16.09
CA ASP A 128 -5.19 -7.32 -16.32
C ASP A 128 -5.16 -8.76 -16.84
N TRP A 129 -4.29 -9.05 -17.81
CA TRP A 129 -4.10 -10.40 -18.34
C TRP A 129 -3.60 -11.38 -17.28
N ARG A 130 -2.64 -10.97 -16.43
CA ARG A 130 -2.17 -11.83 -15.33
C ARG A 130 -3.30 -12.12 -14.33
N ALA A 131 -4.12 -11.12 -14.01
CA ALA A 131 -5.28 -11.31 -13.14
C ALA A 131 -6.29 -12.28 -13.78
N ALA A 132 -6.64 -12.08 -15.06
CA ALA A 132 -7.56 -12.95 -15.79
C ALA A 132 -7.05 -14.39 -15.88
N LEU A 133 -5.77 -14.61 -16.19
CA LEU A 133 -5.17 -15.95 -16.22
C LEU A 133 -5.18 -16.63 -14.85
N SER A 134 -4.97 -15.88 -13.76
CA SER A 134 -5.05 -16.43 -12.40
C SER A 134 -6.47 -16.86 -12.03
N VAL A 135 -7.49 -16.10 -12.46
CA VAL A 135 -8.89 -16.48 -12.30
C VAL A 135 -9.18 -17.74 -13.10
N LEU A 136 -8.81 -17.77 -14.38
CA LEU A 136 -9.00 -18.96 -15.23
C LEU A 136 -8.40 -20.21 -14.61
N GLY A 137 -7.16 -20.15 -14.11
CA GLY A 137 -6.51 -21.30 -13.47
C GLY A 137 -7.28 -21.80 -12.24
N THR A 138 -7.66 -20.88 -11.34
CA THR A 138 -8.38 -21.25 -10.10
C THR A 138 -9.76 -21.84 -10.39
N GLU A 139 -10.50 -21.20 -11.28
CA GLU A 139 -11.87 -21.59 -11.58
C GLU A 139 -11.92 -22.85 -12.46
N ALA A 140 -10.95 -23.07 -13.34
CA ALA A 140 -10.81 -24.32 -14.08
C ALA A 140 -10.61 -25.51 -13.14
N THR A 141 -9.80 -25.39 -12.09
CA THR A 141 -9.64 -26.45 -11.08
C THR A 141 -10.97 -26.82 -10.42
N VAL A 142 -11.84 -25.85 -10.15
CA VAL A 142 -13.17 -26.14 -9.60
C VAL A 142 -14.02 -26.95 -10.58
N ILE A 143 -14.01 -26.57 -11.86
CA ILE A 143 -14.71 -27.32 -12.90
C ILE A 143 -14.14 -28.74 -13.04
N GLU A 144 -12.82 -28.90 -12.99
CA GLU A 144 -12.14 -30.21 -13.05
C GLU A 144 -12.53 -31.12 -11.88
N VAL A 145 -12.56 -30.59 -10.66
CA VAL A 145 -12.97 -31.34 -9.46
C VAL A 145 -14.42 -31.79 -9.58
N ALA A 146 -15.32 -30.90 -9.99
CA ALA A 146 -16.73 -31.22 -10.20
C ALA A 146 -16.92 -32.27 -11.31
N ALA A 147 -16.21 -32.13 -12.43
CA ALA A 147 -16.23 -33.10 -13.52
C ALA A 147 -15.72 -34.48 -13.08
N ALA A 148 -14.67 -34.52 -12.25
CA ALA A 148 -14.15 -35.76 -11.70
C ALA A 148 -15.15 -36.44 -10.74
N ALA A 149 -15.89 -35.68 -9.93
CA ALA A 149 -16.95 -36.20 -9.07
C ALA A 149 -18.08 -36.83 -9.89
N ILE A 150 -18.61 -36.09 -10.87
CA ILE A 150 -19.63 -36.60 -11.78
C ILE A 150 -19.13 -37.85 -12.53
N GLY A 151 -17.86 -37.86 -12.96
CA GLY A 151 -17.26 -39.01 -13.64
C GLY A 151 -17.16 -40.28 -12.79
N ARG A 152 -17.12 -40.15 -11.45
CA ARG A 152 -17.22 -41.28 -10.50
C ARG A 152 -18.66 -41.71 -10.22
N GLY A 153 -19.65 -40.97 -10.72
CA GLY A 153 -21.07 -41.18 -10.44
C GLY A 153 -21.57 -40.44 -9.19
N ASP A 154 -20.76 -39.54 -8.61
CA ASP A 154 -21.17 -38.72 -7.48
C ASP A 154 -22.21 -37.68 -7.94
N MET A 155 -23.24 -37.42 -7.14
CA MET A 155 -24.14 -36.29 -7.33
C MET A 155 -23.56 -35.06 -6.61
N LEU A 156 -23.51 -33.92 -7.29
CA LEU A 156 -23.13 -32.66 -6.67
C LEU A 156 -24.26 -32.17 -5.77
N ASP A 157 -23.91 -31.67 -4.59
CA ASP A 157 -24.86 -30.99 -3.72
C ASP A 157 -25.12 -29.54 -4.17
N ASP A 158 -26.06 -28.87 -3.53
CA ASP A 158 -26.44 -27.50 -3.89
C ASP A 158 -25.28 -26.50 -3.77
N GLY A 159 -24.38 -26.71 -2.80
CA GLY A 159 -23.22 -25.84 -2.58
C GLY A 159 -22.15 -26.01 -3.66
N ASP A 160 -21.89 -27.26 -4.06
CA ASP A 160 -21.01 -27.57 -5.18
C ASP A 160 -21.58 -27.04 -6.50
N ILE A 161 -22.90 -27.18 -6.71
CA ILE A 161 -23.59 -26.63 -7.88
C ILE A 161 -23.45 -25.10 -7.93
N GLU A 162 -23.69 -24.40 -6.82
CA GLU A 162 -23.52 -22.95 -6.74
C GLU A 162 -22.06 -22.53 -7.03
N ARG A 163 -21.09 -23.28 -6.47
CA ARG A 163 -19.67 -23.01 -6.68
C ARG A 163 -19.24 -23.22 -8.13
N VAL A 164 -19.77 -24.24 -8.82
CA VAL A 164 -19.54 -24.50 -10.25
C VAL A 164 -20.15 -23.41 -11.12
N HIS A 165 -21.37 -22.95 -10.80
CA HIS A 165 -21.99 -21.83 -11.50
C HIS A 165 -21.17 -20.54 -11.37
N LEU A 166 -20.71 -20.23 -10.16
CA LEU A 166 -19.84 -19.07 -9.93
C LEU A 166 -18.51 -19.20 -10.69
N ALA A 167 -17.92 -20.41 -10.75
CA ALA A 167 -16.71 -20.66 -11.52
C ALA A 167 -16.93 -20.36 -13.01
N ALA A 168 -18.02 -20.87 -13.60
CA ALA A 168 -18.35 -20.64 -14.99
C ALA A 168 -18.53 -19.15 -15.31
N GLN A 169 -19.21 -18.38 -14.44
CA GLN A 169 -19.38 -16.94 -14.60
C GLN A 169 -18.04 -16.20 -14.56
N ARG A 170 -17.16 -16.55 -13.62
CA ARG A 170 -15.83 -15.95 -13.49
C ARG A 170 -14.91 -16.29 -14.67
N ILE A 171 -14.99 -17.51 -15.18
CA ILE A 171 -14.29 -17.91 -16.42
C ILE A 171 -14.76 -17.06 -17.59
N HIS A 172 -16.07 -16.85 -17.74
CA HIS A 172 -16.61 -15.99 -18.79
C HIS A 172 -16.07 -14.55 -18.68
N GLY A 173 -16.16 -13.95 -17.49
CA GLY A 173 -15.63 -12.60 -17.25
C GLY A 173 -14.12 -12.50 -17.52
N ALA A 174 -13.33 -13.50 -17.13
CA ALA A 174 -11.90 -13.52 -17.39
C ALA A 174 -11.56 -13.64 -18.88
N ARG A 175 -12.39 -14.35 -19.67
CA ARG A 175 -12.20 -14.45 -21.14
C ARG A 175 -12.41 -13.11 -21.84
N GLU A 176 -13.37 -12.30 -21.39
CA GLU A 176 -13.60 -10.97 -21.95
C GLU A 176 -12.41 -10.02 -21.72
N VAL A 177 -11.68 -10.18 -20.60
CA VAL A 177 -10.45 -9.40 -20.33
C VAL A 177 -9.29 -9.78 -21.27
N LEU A 178 -9.31 -11.00 -21.82
CA LEU A 178 -8.29 -11.52 -22.71
C LEU A 178 -8.61 -11.31 -24.21
N ALA A 179 -9.82 -10.85 -24.54
CA ALA A 179 -10.28 -10.60 -25.91
C ALA A 179 -9.80 -9.25 -26.45
#